data_AF-A0A1F6XKN5-F1
#
_entry.id   AF-A0A1F6XKN5-F1
#
_cell.length_a   1.000
_cell.length_b   1.000
_cell.length_c   1.000
_cell.angle_alpha   90.00
_cell.angle_beta   90.00
_cell.angle_gamma   90.00
#
_symmetry.space_group_name_H-M   'P 1'
#
loop_
_entity.id
_entity.type
_entity.pdbx_description
1 polymer ?
#
loop_
_entity_poly.entity_id
_entity_poly.type
_entity_poly.pdbx_seq_one_letter_code
_entity_poly.pdbx_strand_id
1 'polypeptide(L)'
;MPEGEKNSNWFLWLIGISCLAVIASAFYFFYFQKNYDFIVEVACDPSQETCFQRDCSNPDDCPPNGLSDFKRYSLNAGNFQMCENEDCENACETETIQCEPVECTEDLTVGESCSNFASPTSDE
;
A
#
# COMPACT_ATOMS: atom_id res chain seq x y z
N MET A 1 59.46 -32.35 -2.72
CA MET A 1 58.03 -32.67 -2.62
C MET A 1 57.29 -31.38 -2.94
N PRO A 2 56.50 -31.28 -4.02
CA PRO A 2 55.76 -30.06 -4.30
C PRO A 2 54.53 -30.03 -3.40
N GLU A 3 54.49 -29.06 -2.50
CA GLU A 3 53.30 -28.75 -1.70
C GLU A 3 52.25 -28.19 -2.66
N GLY A 4 51.17 -28.96 -2.87
CA GLY A 4 50.08 -28.54 -3.74
C GLY A 4 49.41 -27.30 -3.16
N GLU A 5 49.47 -26.18 -3.88
CA GLU A 5 48.68 -24.98 -3.62
C GLU A 5 47.20 -25.38 -3.56
N LYS A 6 46.65 -25.39 -2.35
CA LYS A 6 45.21 -25.59 -2.12
C LYS A 6 44.53 -24.29 -2.54
N ASN A 7 44.15 -24.18 -3.82
CA ASN A 7 43.33 -23.08 -4.33
C ASN A 7 42.02 -23.08 -3.56
N SER A 8 42.00 -22.29 -2.48
CA SER A 8 40.91 -22.24 -1.54
C SER A 8 39.78 -21.46 -2.18
N ASN A 9 38.67 -22.15 -2.44
CA ASN A 9 37.39 -21.54 -2.81
C ASN A 9 36.79 -20.65 -1.69
N TRP A 10 37.60 -20.25 -0.71
CA TRP A 10 37.29 -19.29 0.35
C TRP A 10 36.63 -18.01 -0.18
N PHE A 11 37.12 -17.47 -1.31
CA PHE A 11 36.54 -16.27 -1.90
C PHE A 11 35.10 -16.51 -2.38
N LEU A 12 34.81 -17.69 -2.96
CA LEU A 12 33.45 -18.07 -3.36
C LEU A 12 32.55 -18.28 -2.14
N TRP A 13 33.08 -18.81 -1.04
CA TRP A 13 32.35 -18.92 0.23
C TRP A 13 32.01 -17.55 0.83
N LEU A 14 32.94 -16.60 0.81
CA LEU A 14 32.67 -15.23 1.25
C LEU A 14 31.58 -14.57 0.41
N ILE A 15 31.60 -14.75 -0.91
CA ILE A 15 30.54 -14.26 -1.79
C ILE A 15 29.20 -14.91 -1.42
N GLY A 16 29.17 -16.23 -1.25
CA GLY A 16 27.96 -16.96 -0.87
C GLY A 16 27.36 -16.48 0.45
N ILE A 17 28.19 -16.30 1.48
CA ILE A 17 27.75 -15.78 2.78
C ILE A 17 27.25 -14.33 2.67
N SER A 18 27.94 -13.49 1.89
CA SER A 18 27.52 -12.10 1.65
C SER A 18 26.15 -12.03 0.96
N CYS A 19 25.94 -12.84 -0.09
CA CYS A 19 24.63 -12.93 -0.75
C CYS A 19 23.53 -13.40 0.20
N LEU A 20 23.79 -14.44 1.00
CA LEU A 20 22.83 -14.90 2.00
C LEU A 20 22.51 -13.84 3.05
N ALA A 21 23.50 -13.07 3.50
CA ALA A 21 23.30 -11.98 4.45
C ALA A 21 22.39 -10.89 3.88
N VAL A 22 22.56 -10.52 2.60
CA VAL A 22 21.69 -9.54 1.91
C VAL A 22 20.27 -10.07 1.73
N ILE A 23 20.10 -11.35 1.36
CA ILE A 23 18.78 -11.97 1.22
C ILE A 23 18.07 -12.00 2.58
N ALA A 24 18.78 -12.41 3.64
CA ALA A 24 18.22 -12.48 4.99
C ALA A 24 17.85 -11.10 5.53
N SER A 25 18.68 -10.07 5.29
CA SER A 25 18.37 -8.71 5.70
C SER A 25 17.17 -8.16 4.94
N ALA A 26 17.11 -8.31 3.62
CA ALA A 26 15.95 -7.92 2.82
C ALA A 26 14.67 -8.63 3.29
N PHE A 27 14.74 -9.94 3.50
CA PHE A 27 13.61 -10.72 4.04
C PHE A 27 13.16 -10.17 5.39
N TYR A 28 14.09 -9.82 6.28
CA TYR A 28 13.75 -9.24 7.58
C TYR A 28 13.02 -7.89 7.46
N PHE A 29 13.53 -6.99 6.59
CA PHE A 29 12.91 -5.68 6.37
C PHE A 29 11.50 -5.78 5.76
N PHE A 30 11.30 -6.63 4.76
CA PHE A 30 10.01 -6.73 4.09
C PHE A 30 8.99 -7.57 4.86
N TYR A 31 9.42 -8.68 5.47
CA TYR A 31 8.49 -9.61 6.11
C TYR A 31 8.16 -9.23 7.55
N PHE A 32 9.17 -8.82 8.34
CA PHE A 32 8.97 -8.52 9.76
C PHE A 32 8.76 -7.03 10.03
N GLN A 33 9.60 -6.16 9.46
CA GLN A 33 9.38 -4.71 9.64
C GLN A 33 8.25 -4.19 8.76
N LYS A 34 7.87 -4.92 7.71
CA LYS A 34 6.87 -4.49 6.72
C LYS A 34 7.15 -3.08 6.19
N ASN A 35 8.43 -2.81 5.92
CA ASN A 35 8.88 -1.50 5.45
C ASN A 35 8.63 -1.34 3.94
N TYR A 36 7.35 -1.28 3.58
CA TYR A 36 6.86 -1.00 2.24
C TYR A 36 5.51 -0.31 2.36
N ASP A 37 5.18 0.53 1.39
CA ASP A 37 3.91 1.23 1.36
C ASP A 37 2.92 0.45 0.49
N PHE A 38 1.64 0.55 0.84
CA PHE A 38 0.54 -0.05 0.11
C PHE A 38 -0.70 0.84 0.22
N ILE A 39 -1.65 0.61 -0.70
CA ILE A 39 -2.88 1.38 -0.77
C ILE A 39 -3.98 0.64 -0.02
N VAL A 40 -4.71 1.37 0.82
CA VAL A 40 -5.96 0.92 1.41
C VAL A 40 -7.12 1.73 0.86
N GLU A 41 -8.28 1.08 0.78
CA GLU A 41 -9.54 1.70 0.41
C GLU A 41 -10.42 1.78 1.63
N VAL A 42 -10.96 2.97 1.89
CA VAL A 42 -11.90 3.21 2.99
C VAL A 42 -13.17 3.85 2.45
N ALA A 43 -14.25 3.79 3.22
CA ALA A 43 -15.52 4.39 2.84
C ALA A 43 -15.35 5.90 2.57
N CYS A 44 -16.18 6.43 1.68
CA CYS A 44 -16.15 7.85 1.32
C CYS A 44 -17.58 8.33 1.07
N ASP A 45 -17.93 9.50 1.63
CA ASP A 45 -19.23 10.12 1.43
C ASP A 45 -19.14 11.17 0.30
N PRO A 46 -19.70 10.90 -0.90
CA PRO A 46 -19.61 11.82 -2.04
C PRO A 46 -20.40 13.13 -1.81
N SER A 47 -21.20 13.22 -0.75
CA SER A 47 -21.88 14.46 -0.35
C SER A 47 -21.00 15.41 0.46
N GLN A 48 -19.88 14.93 1.00
CA GLN A 48 -18.96 15.70 1.84
C GLN A 48 -17.57 15.88 1.20
N GLU A 49 -17.17 14.97 0.31
CA GLU A 49 -15.84 14.99 -0.29
C GLU A 49 -15.80 14.34 -1.70
N THR A 50 -14.66 14.48 -2.37
CA THR A 50 -14.38 13.82 -3.66
C THR A 50 -13.97 12.38 -3.42
N CYS A 51 -14.73 11.44 -3.99
CA CYS A 51 -14.54 10.00 -3.85
C CYS A 51 -14.20 9.36 -5.20
N PHE A 52 -13.45 8.26 -5.16
CA PHE A 52 -13.47 7.30 -6.25
C PHE A 52 -14.82 6.58 -6.26
N GLN A 53 -15.31 6.31 -7.46
CA GLN A 53 -16.57 5.62 -7.70
C GLN A 53 -16.33 4.45 -8.66
N ARG A 54 -16.90 3.31 -8.34
CA ARG A 54 -16.91 2.11 -9.19
C ARG A 54 -18.32 1.54 -9.29
N ASP A 55 -18.62 0.90 -10.41
CA ASP A 55 -19.90 0.24 -10.62
C ASP A 55 -19.94 -1.13 -9.92
N CYS A 56 -20.64 -1.21 -8.81
CA CYS A 56 -20.91 -2.47 -8.09
C CYS A 56 -22.31 -3.06 -8.41
N SER A 57 -22.93 -2.68 -9.54
CA SER A 57 -24.24 -3.21 -9.95
C SER A 57 -24.22 -4.73 -10.18
N ASN A 58 -23.06 -5.26 -10.61
CA ASN A 58 -22.80 -6.70 -10.61
C ASN A 58 -21.99 -7.07 -9.36
N PRO A 59 -22.55 -7.88 -8.43
CA PRO A 59 -21.85 -8.23 -7.19
C PRO A 59 -20.56 -9.02 -7.41
N ASP A 60 -20.43 -9.72 -8.55
CA ASP A 60 -19.20 -10.47 -8.89
C ASP A 60 -18.04 -9.55 -9.31
N ASP A 61 -18.33 -8.31 -9.69
CA ASP A 61 -17.33 -7.32 -10.12
C ASP A 61 -16.93 -6.35 -8.99
N CYS A 62 -17.61 -6.44 -7.83
CA CYS A 62 -17.34 -5.57 -6.69
C CYS A 62 -16.31 -6.22 -5.74
N PRO A 63 -15.35 -5.46 -5.18
CA PRO A 63 -14.43 -6.00 -4.20
C PRO A 63 -15.15 -6.50 -2.94
N PRO A 64 -14.52 -7.41 -2.16
CA PRO A 64 -15.16 -8.01 -0.99
C PRO A 64 -15.59 -7.01 0.11
N ASN A 65 -15.02 -5.80 0.12
CA ASN A 65 -15.41 -4.72 1.03
C ASN A 65 -16.75 -4.04 0.61
N GLY A 66 -17.25 -4.31 -0.59
CA GLY A 66 -18.52 -3.80 -1.10
C GLY A 66 -18.55 -2.29 -1.34
N LEU A 67 -17.39 -1.63 -1.37
CA LEU A 67 -17.31 -0.17 -1.50
C LEU A 67 -17.47 0.25 -2.95
N SER A 68 -18.61 0.89 -3.27
CA SER A 68 -18.85 1.61 -4.52
C SER A 68 -18.23 2.99 -4.53
N ASP A 69 -18.31 3.69 -3.40
CA ASP A 69 -17.77 5.02 -3.16
C ASP A 69 -16.69 4.93 -2.08
N PHE A 70 -15.46 5.31 -2.43
CA PHE A 70 -14.30 5.07 -1.57
C PHE A 70 -13.21 6.11 -1.79
N LYS A 71 -12.33 6.25 -0.80
CA LYS A 71 -11.09 7.03 -0.89
C LYS A 71 -9.90 6.11 -0.65
N ARG A 72 -8.72 6.56 -1.10
CA ARG A 72 -7.48 5.78 -1.05
C ARG A 72 -6.43 6.49 -0.22
N TYR A 73 -5.78 5.73 0.64
CA TYR A 73 -4.59 6.17 1.36
C TYR A 73 -3.42 5.26 1.03
N SER A 74 -2.26 5.85 0.76
CA SER A 74 -0.98 5.15 0.78
C SER A 74 -0.42 5.22 2.20
N LEU A 75 -0.12 4.06 2.80
CA LEU A 75 0.51 4.01 4.12
C LEU A 75 1.53 2.88 4.21
N ASN A 76 2.41 2.99 5.21
CA ASN A 76 3.38 1.95 5.51
C ASN A 76 2.71 0.70 6.11
N ALA A 77 3.04 -0.48 5.58
CA ALA A 77 2.47 -1.75 6.03
C ALA A 77 2.82 -2.11 7.49
N GLY A 78 3.89 -1.55 8.06
CA GLY A 78 4.19 -1.65 9.48
C GLY A 78 3.17 -0.95 10.39
N ASN A 79 2.49 0.08 9.87
CA ASN A 79 1.51 0.87 10.61
C ASN A 79 0.08 0.32 10.51
N PHE A 80 -0.18 -0.61 9.58
CA PHE A 80 -1.53 -1.16 9.35
C PHE A 80 -2.14 -1.80 10.60
N GLN A 81 -1.32 -2.30 11.53
CA GLN A 81 -1.80 -2.84 12.81
C GLN A 81 -2.50 -1.81 13.71
N MET A 82 -2.38 -0.50 13.39
CA MET A 82 -3.08 0.58 14.10
C MET A 82 -4.46 0.88 13.51
N CYS A 83 -4.81 0.31 12.35
CA CYS A 83 -6.12 0.43 11.75
C CYS A 83 -7.12 -0.50 12.44
N GLU A 84 -8.37 -0.07 12.60
CA GLU A 84 -9.40 -0.83 13.29
C GLU A 84 -10.23 -1.62 12.27
N ASN A 85 -10.37 -2.94 12.45
CA ASN A 85 -11.14 -3.80 11.53
C ASN A 85 -10.75 -3.66 10.05
N GLU A 86 -9.45 -3.48 9.76
CA GLU A 86 -8.92 -3.24 8.41
C GLU A 86 -9.34 -1.90 7.78
N ASP A 87 -9.98 -1.03 8.56
CA ASP A 87 -10.32 0.34 8.19
C ASP A 87 -9.33 1.33 8.82
N CYS A 88 -8.64 2.08 7.96
CA CYS A 88 -7.61 3.04 8.34
C CYS A 88 -8.12 4.49 8.37
N GLU A 89 -9.41 4.75 8.10
CA GLU A 89 -9.95 6.10 7.97
C GLU A 89 -9.62 6.96 9.19
N ASN A 90 -10.07 6.53 10.37
CA ASN A 90 -9.82 7.26 11.62
C ASN A 90 -8.32 7.41 11.91
N ALA A 91 -7.51 6.38 11.64
CA ALA A 91 -6.08 6.39 11.95
C ALA A 91 -5.32 7.39 11.06
N CYS A 92 -5.73 7.52 9.79
CA CYS A 92 -5.19 8.48 8.84
C CYS A 92 -5.68 9.91 9.12
N GLU A 93 -6.98 10.11 9.36
CA GLU A 93 -7.57 11.44 9.56
C GLU A 93 -7.16 12.09 10.89
N THR A 94 -6.89 11.29 11.91
CA THR A 94 -6.39 11.77 13.20
C THR A 94 -4.87 11.91 13.25
N GLU A 95 -4.16 11.65 12.14
CA GLU A 95 -2.70 11.62 12.05
C GLU A 95 -2.03 10.69 13.08
N THR A 96 -2.77 9.67 13.55
CA THR A 96 -2.22 8.62 14.44
C THR A 96 -1.13 7.82 13.71
N ILE A 97 -1.30 7.66 12.40
CA ILE A 97 -0.30 7.11 11.49
C ILE A 97 -0.09 8.07 10.32
N GLN A 98 1.09 7.99 9.70
CA GLN A 98 1.36 8.74 8.48
C GLN A 98 0.69 8.05 7.28
N CYS A 99 -0.27 8.75 6.68
CA CYS A 99 -0.95 8.36 5.44
C CYS A 99 -0.82 9.47 4.41
N GLU A 100 -0.65 9.09 3.14
CA GLU A 100 -0.71 10.00 2.01
C GLU A 100 -2.01 9.78 1.24
N PRO A 101 -2.91 10.76 1.13
CA PRO A 101 -4.12 10.62 0.33
C PRO A 101 -3.74 10.46 -1.14
N VAL A 102 -4.35 9.49 -1.81
CA VAL A 102 -4.21 9.30 -3.25
C VAL A 102 -5.29 10.13 -3.92
N GLU A 103 -4.87 11.11 -4.72
CA GLU A 103 -5.81 11.97 -5.46
C GLU A 103 -6.69 11.14 -6.40
N CYS A 104 -7.97 11.50 -6.47
CA CYS A 104 -8.88 10.86 -7.40
C CYS A 104 -8.52 11.22 -8.83
N THR A 105 -8.09 10.21 -9.58
CA THR A 105 -7.83 10.30 -11.02
C THR A 105 -8.71 9.28 -11.74
N GLU A 106 -9.46 9.75 -12.74
CA GLU A 106 -10.29 8.86 -13.56
C GLU A 106 -9.42 7.78 -14.24
N ASP A 107 -9.81 6.52 -14.08
CA ASP A 107 -9.16 5.39 -14.74
C ASP A 107 -10.21 4.54 -15.46
N LEU A 108 -10.34 4.82 -16.75
CA LEU A 108 -11.26 4.13 -17.65
C LEU A 108 -10.88 2.66 -17.88
N THR A 109 -9.66 2.24 -17.54
CA THR A 109 -9.22 0.84 -17.71
C THR A 109 -9.74 -0.05 -16.58
N VAL A 110 -9.92 0.53 -15.39
CA VAL A 110 -10.42 -0.16 -14.19
C VAL A 110 -11.90 0.13 -13.94
N GLY A 111 -12.50 1.04 -14.73
CA GLY A 111 -13.91 1.43 -14.60
C GLY A 111 -14.17 2.35 -13.41
N GLU A 112 -13.16 3.12 -13.00
CA GLU A 112 -13.23 4.03 -11.87
C GLU A 112 -13.38 5.47 -12.34
N SER A 113 -14.31 6.20 -11.73
CA SER A 113 -14.57 7.62 -11.96
C SER A 113 -14.47 8.41 -10.66
N CYS A 114 -14.37 9.73 -10.75
CA CYS A 114 -14.36 10.59 -9.57
C CYS A 114 -15.70 11.26 -9.35
N SER A 115 -16.19 11.28 -8.11
CA SER A 115 -17.34 12.11 -7.75
C SER A 115 -16.92 13.58 -7.82
N ASN A 116 -17.78 14.43 -8.40
CA ASN A 116 -17.57 15.86 -8.32
C ASN A 116 -18.17 16.35 -7.01
N PHE A 117 -17.36 16.59 -5.99
CA PHE A 117 -17.81 17.36 -4.84
C PHE A 117 -18.15 18.78 -5.32
N ALA A 118 -19.44 19.09 -5.39
CA ALA A 118 -19.89 20.44 -5.66
C ALA A 118 -19.66 21.26 -4.39
N SER A 119 -18.48 21.89 -4.28
CA SER A 119 -18.27 22.93 -3.27
C SER A 119 -19.44 23.92 -3.33
N PRO A 120 -20.08 24.27 -2.21
CA PRO A 120 -21.13 25.27 -2.22
C PRO A 120 -20.53 26.55 -2.83
N THR A 121 -21.05 26.96 -3.98
CA THR A 121 -20.72 28.26 -4.54
C THR A 121 -21.08 29.30 -3.48
N SER A 122 -20.07 29.99 -2.97
CA SER A 122 -20.25 31.22 -2.22
C SER A 122 -20.76 32.28 -3.19
N ASP A 123 -22.04 32.20 -3.55
CA ASP A 123 -22.74 33.27 -4.22
C ASP A 123 -23.11 34.32 -3.16
N GLU A 124 -22.22 35.30 -2.97
CA GLU A 124 -22.55 36.63 -2.43
C GLU A 124 -22.88 37.61 -3.57
#